data_AF-A0A7S2EJQ8-F1
#
_entry.id   AF-A0A7S2EJQ8-F1
#
_cell.length_a   1.000
_cell.length_b   1.000
_cell.length_c   1.000
_cell.angle_alpha   90.00
_cell.angle_beta   90.00
_cell.angle_gamma   90.00
#
_symmetry.space_group_name_H-M   'P 1'
#
loop_
_entity.id
_entity.type
_entity.pdbx_description
1 polymer ?
#
loop_
_entity_poly.entity_id
_entity_poly.type
_entity_poly.pdbx_seq_one_letter_code
_entity_poly.pdbx_strand_id
1 'polypeptide(L)'
;EGAAAAEGAEEEEEEQDETAAAEALASTPRITVTLDASLPRTSAGSLTAGPDSYPFLPPKCLLTSGAVYFPEGSDIADGDPLDVDLDWTPSLHLNDAATHVALRARESIRRNEPFHKAKPPPEGGVTIGGGDRIA
;
A
#
# COMPACT_ATOMS: atom_id res chain seq x y z
N GLU A 1 -12.49 39.30 -49.36
CA GLU A 1 -12.03 38.04 -48.75
C GLU A 1 -12.12 38.20 -47.25
N GLY A 2 -12.77 37.26 -46.55
CA GLY A 2 -12.99 37.37 -45.12
C GLY A 2 -13.85 36.22 -44.62
N ALA A 3 -13.24 35.06 -44.45
CA ALA A 3 -13.79 33.95 -43.70
C ALA A 3 -12.60 33.20 -43.06
N ALA A 4 -12.43 33.33 -41.74
CA ALA A 4 -11.64 32.43 -40.93
C ALA A 4 -12.62 31.82 -39.92
N ALA A 5 -12.88 30.54 -40.13
CA ALA A 5 -13.81 29.73 -39.36
C ALA A 5 -13.17 29.25 -38.05
N ALA A 6 -14.05 28.93 -37.11
CA ALA A 6 -13.79 28.51 -35.75
C ALA A 6 -12.96 27.23 -35.65
N GLU A 7 -11.98 27.23 -34.75
CA GLU A 7 -11.28 26.07 -34.23
C GLU A 7 -11.17 26.31 -32.72
N GLY A 8 -11.96 25.58 -31.93
CA GLY A 8 -12.07 25.82 -30.47
C GLY A 8 -13.28 25.15 -29.81
N ALA A 9 -13.69 23.98 -30.29
CA ALA A 9 -14.86 23.27 -29.75
C ALA A 9 -14.57 21.81 -29.35
N GLU A 10 -13.32 21.34 -29.42
CA GLU A 10 -12.98 19.94 -29.14
C GLU A 10 -12.37 19.72 -27.74
N GLU A 11 -11.99 20.78 -27.01
CA GLU A 11 -11.36 20.66 -25.69
C GLU A 11 -12.36 20.60 -24.51
N GLU A 12 -13.63 20.99 -24.70
CA GLU A 12 -14.62 21.04 -23.61
C GLU A 12 -15.34 19.71 -23.33
N GLU A 13 -15.31 18.74 -24.26
CA GLU A 13 -15.98 17.43 -24.09
C GLU A 13 -15.11 16.42 -23.31
N GLU A 14 -13.78 16.50 -23.39
CA GLU A 14 -12.89 15.58 -22.64
C GLU A 14 -12.84 15.89 -21.14
N GLU A 15 -12.91 17.17 -20.74
CA GLU A 15 -12.81 17.59 -19.34
C GLU A 15 -14.06 17.23 -18.51
N GLN A 16 -15.23 17.16 -19.16
CA GLN A 16 -16.50 16.74 -18.53
C GLN A 16 -16.58 15.22 -18.30
N ASP A 17 -15.98 14.41 -19.18
CA ASP A 17 -15.95 12.95 -19.03
C ASP A 17 -14.98 12.53 -17.91
N GLU A 18 -13.84 13.22 -17.76
CA GLU A 18 -12.87 12.96 -16.67
C GLU A 18 -13.43 13.33 -15.28
N THR A 19 -14.15 14.45 -15.17
CA THR A 19 -14.77 14.87 -13.90
C THR A 19 -15.93 13.97 -13.50
N ALA A 20 -16.79 13.58 -14.45
CA ALA A 20 -17.88 12.64 -14.18
C ALA A 20 -17.38 11.23 -13.84
N ALA A 21 -16.31 10.75 -14.51
CA ALA A 21 -15.66 9.48 -14.17
C ALA A 21 -15.00 9.53 -12.78
N ALA A 22 -14.36 10.64 -12.42
CA ALA A 22 -13.76 10.83 -11.11
C ALA A 22 -14.82 10.88 -9.99
N GLU A 23 -15.97 11.52 -10.20
CA GLU A 23 -17.09 11.53 -9.26
C GLU A 23 -17.77 10.15 -9.13
N ALA A 24 -17.94 9.42 -10.24
CA ALA A 24 -18.46 8.04 -10.20
C ALA A 24 -17.49 7.08 -9.46
N LEU A 25 -16.18 7.24 -9.67
CA LEU A 25 -15.13 6.55 -8.91
C LEU A 25 -15.14 6.96 -7.43
N ALA A 26 -15.55 8.19 -7.12
CA ALA A 26 -15.63 8.67 -5.74
C ALA A 26 -16.77 8.02 -4.95
N SER A 27 -17.87 7.68 -5.61
CA SER A 27 -19.03 7.02 -5.02
C SER A 27 -18.92 5.49 -4.94
N THR A 28 -17.92 4.88 -5.59
CA THR A 28 -17.79 3.43 -5.63
C THR A 28 -17.15 2.92 -4.33
N PRO A 29 -17.69 1.85 -3.70
CA PRO A 29 -17.06 1.22 -2.55
C PRO A 29 -15.63 0.81 -2.89
N ARG A 30 -14.66 1.35 -2.16
CA ARG A 30 -13.23 1.12 -2.44
C ARG A 30 -12.44 0.96 -1.17
N ILE A 31 -11.46 0.07 -1.25
CA ILE A 31 -10.44 -0.11 -0.24
C ILE A 31 -9.18 0.54 -0.77
N THR A 32 -8.61 1.43 0.03
CA THR A 32 -7.37 2.13 -0.31
C THR A 32 -6.26 1.61 0.57
N VAL A 33 -5.15 1.24 -0.05
CA VAL A 33 -3.98 0.68 0.61
C VAL A 33 -2.76 1.51 0.22
N THR A 34 -1.96 1.90 1.21
CA THR A 34 -0.69 2.58 0.98
C THR A 34 0.46 1.59 1.13
N LEU A 35 1.33 1.54 0.12
CA LEU A 35 2.61 0.85 0.19
C LEU A 35 3.71 1.90 0.40
N ASP A 36 4.31 1.90 1.58
CA ASP A 36 5.41 2.78 1.95
C ASP A 36 6.74 2.06 1.74
N ALA A 37 7.46 2.52 0.71
CA ALA A 37 8.82 2.10 0.37
C ALA A 37 9.85 3.21 0.69
N SER A 38 9.49 4.19 1.53
CA SER A 38 10.38 5.27 1.91
C SER A 38 11.52 4.78 2.80
N LEU A 39 12.69 5.40 2.63
CA LEU A 39 13.85 5.15 3.46
C LEU A 39 13.84 6.05 4.68
N PRO A 40 14.04 5.51 5.90
CA PRO A 40 14.09 6.32 7.10
C PRO A 40 15.29 7.28 7.05
N ARG A 41 15.09 8.52 7.47
CA ARG A 41 16.17 9.50 7.59
C ARG A 41 16.83 9.38 8.95
N THR A 42 18.16 9.42 8.93
CA THR A 42 18.98 9.65 10.12
C THR A 42 18.69 11.06 10.69
N SER A 43 19.02 11.29 11.97
CA SER A 43 18.91 12.61 12.61
C SER A 43 19.75 13.69 11.91
N ALA A 44 20.79 13.31 11.16
CA ALA A 44 21.63 14.18 10.35
C ALA A 44 21.03 14.49 8.95
N GLY A 45 19.87 13.94 8.61
CA GLY A 45 19.18 14.16 7.34
C GLY A 45 19.60 13.24 6.19
N SER A 46 20.58 12.35 6.41
CA SER A 46 20.96 11.32 5.43
C SER A 46 19.96 10.16 5.42
N LEU A 47 19.77 9.49 4.28
CA LEU A 47 18.94 8.29 4.16
C LEU A 47 19.66 7.08 4.77
N THR A 48 18.92 6.30 5.54
CA THR A 48 19.38 5.04 6.12
C THR A 48 18.95 3.91 5.18
N ALA A 49 19.80 3.61 4.18
CA ALA A 49 19.65 2.42 3.36
C ALA A 49 20.47 1.30 4.02
N GLY A 50 19.79 0.38 4.70
CA GLY A 50 20.40 -0.77 5.37
C GLY A 50 19.61 -2.05 5.13
N PRO A 51 20.09 -3.19 5.64
CA PRO A 51 19.39 -4.48 5.55
C PRO A 51 17.97 -4.43 6.10
N ASP A 52 17.70 -3.52 7.04
CA ASP A 52 16.40 -3.33 7.70
C ASP A 52 15.49 -2.32 6.97
N SER A 53 15.70 -2.11 5.67
CA SER A 53 14.93 -1.14 4.87
C SER A 53 14.68 -1.67 3.47
N TYR A 54 13.68 -1.12 2.79
CA TYR A 54 13.44 -1.40 1.38
C TYR A 54 14.72 -1.15 0.55
N PRO A 55 15.07 -2.00 -0.43
CA PRO A 55 14.34 -3.16 -0.95
C PRO A 55 14.63 -4.48 -0.22
N PHE A 56 15.44 -4.47 0.84
CA PHE A 56 15.85 -5.67 1.57
C PHE A 56 14.75 -6.24 2.49
N LEU A 57 13.85 -5.38 2.97
CA LEU A 57 12.60 -5.75 3.63
C LEU A 57 11.39 -5.39 2.74
N PRO A 58 10.25 -6.09 2.91
CA PRO A 58 9.02 -5.74 2.21
C PRO A 58 8.59 -4.30 2.51
N PRO A 59 7.89 -3.64 1.57
CA PRO A 59 7.31 -2.33 1.84
C PRO A 59 6.32 -2.42 3.00
N LYS A 60 6.21 -1.34 3.77
CA LYS A 60 5.17 -1.26 4.81
C LYS A 60 3.83 -1.06 4.12
N CYS A 61 2.88 -1.95 4.39
CA CYS A 61 1.56 -1.88 3.82
C CYS A 61 0.56 -1.42 4.89
N LEU A 62 -0.24 -0.41 4.58
CA LEU A 62 -1.20 0.20 5.50
C LEU A 62 -2.58 0.22 4.86
N LEU A 63 -3.60 -0.17 5.61
CA LEU A 63 -4.99 0.06 5.21
C LEU A 63 -5.29 1.55 5.41
N THR A 64 -5.46 2.31 4.34
CA THR A 64 -5.68 3.77 4.44
C THR A 64 -7.16 4.09 4.61
N SER A 65 -8.03 3.32 3.95
CA SER A 65 -9.47 3.50 4.01
C SER A 65 -10.19 2.24 3.55
N GLY A 66 -11.38 2.00 4.09
CA GLY A 66 -12.26 0.91 3.66
C GLY A 66 -12.36 -0.25 4.63
N ALA A 67 -11.92 -0.09 5.89
CA ALA A 67 -12.06 -1.10 6.93
C ALA A 67 -13.51 -1.61 7.10
N VAL A 68 -14.49 -0.73 6.89
CA VAL A 68 -15.92 -1.03 6.97
C VAL A 68 -16.40 -2.10 6.00
N TYR A 69 -15.64 -2.38 4.93
CA TYR A 69 -16.00 -3.38 3.93
C TYR A 69 -15.55 -4.80 4.30
N PHE A 70 -14.73 -4.96 5.35
CA PHE A 70 -14.32 -6.29 5.79
C PHE A 70 -15.44 -7.00 6.57
N PRO A 71 -15.48 -8.34 6.53
CA PRO A 71 -16.49 -9.14 7.22
C PRO A 71 -16.51 -8.94 8.73
N GLU A 72 -17.65 -9.26 9.36
CA GLU A 72 -17.77 -9.29 10.81
C GLU A 72 -16.72 -10.23 11.45
N GLY A 73 -16.14 -9.81 12.57
CA GLY A 73 -15.05 -10.53 13.24
C GLY A 73 -13.64 -10.15 12.77
N SER A 74 -13.52 -9.31 11.74
CA SER A 74 -12.25 -8.69 11.36
C SER A 74 -11.79 -7.73 12.47
N ASP A 75 -10.49 -7.74 12.78
CA ASP A 75 -9.88 -6.88 13.82
C ASP A 75 -9.00 -5.77 13.23
N ILE A 76 -9.21 -5.47 11.95
CA ILE A 76 -8.51 -4.45 11.19
C ILE A 76 -9.29 -3.12 11.16
N ALA A 77 -8.58 -2.01 11.31
CA ALA A 77 -9.09 -0.65 11.21
C ALA A 77 -8.30 0.18 10.19
N ASP A 78 -8.89 1.28 9.74
CA ASP A 78 -8.16 2.26 8.91
C ASP A 78 -6.97 2.81 9.71
N GLY A 79 -5.78 2.71 9.11
CA GLY A 79 -4.48 3.01 9.70
C GLY A 79 -3.68 1.76 10.10
N ASP A 80 -4.29 0.57 10.15
CA ASP A 80 -3.60 -0.64 10.58
C ASP A 80 -2.63 -1.18 9.53
N PRO A 81 -1.54 -1.85 9.98
CA PRO A 81 -0.61 -2.53 9.09
C PRO A 81 -1.22 -3.81 8.50
N LEU A 82 -0.94 -4.01 7.21
CA LEU A 82 -1.30 -5.18 6.42
C LEU A 82 -0.06 -6.05 6.18
N ASP A 83 -0.20 -7.36 6.36
CA ASP A 83 0.89 -8.30 6.07
C ASP A 83 1.06 -8.52 4.57
N VAL A 84 2.27 -8.25 4.08
CA VAL A 84 2.74 -8.67 2.76
C VAL A 84 3.36 -10.07 2.91
N ASP A 85 2.51 -11.09 2.96
CA ASP A 85 2.89 -12.50 3.06
C ASP A 85 3.41 -13.05 1.72
N LEU A 86 4.55 -12.52 1.31
CA LEU A 86 5.34 -12.96 0.16
C LEU A 86 6.74 -13.31 0.66
N ASP A 87 7.40 -14.26 0.01
CA ASP A 87 8.84 -14.51 0.17
C ASP A 87 9.62 -13.33 -0.42
N TRP A 88 9.62 -12.21 0.31
CA TRP A 88 10.13 -10.94 -0.19
C TRP A 88 11.61 -11.07 -0.53
N THR A 89 11.94 -10.62 -1.74
CA THR A 89 13.30 -10.52 -2.23
C THR A 89 13.47 -9.14 -2.86
N PRO A 90 14.67 -8.55 -2.86
CA PRO A 90 14.90 -7.27 -3.51
C PRO A 90 14.56 -7.24 -5.01
N SER A 91 14.40 -8.41 -5.65
CA SER A 91 13.96 -8.57 -7.03
C SER A 91 12.44 -8.52 -7.22
N LEU A 92 11.65 -8.61 -6.14
CA LEU A 92 10.19 -8.47 -6.21
C LEU A 92 9.79 -7.00 -6.36
N HIS A 93 8.72 -6.77 -7.13
CA HIS A 93 8.24 -5.41 -7.40
C HIS A 93 7.19 -5.00 -6.38
N LEU A 94 7.08 -3.69 -6.14
CA LEU A 94 5.98 -3.13 -5.34
C LEU A 94 4.60 -3.52 -5.88
N ASN A 95 4.49 -3.72 -7.19
CA ASN A 95 3.25 -4.16 -7.83
C ASN A 95 2.84 -5.58 -7.39
N ASP A 96 3.80 -6.46 -7.13
CA ASP A 96 3.54 -7.82 -6.65
C ASP A 96 2.97 -7.76 -5.22
N ALA A 97 3.56 -6.94 -4.35
CA ALA A 97 3.03 -6.67 -3.01
C ALA A 97 1.63 -6.06 -3.04
N ALA A 98 1.41 -5.05 -3.89
CA ALA A 98 0.10 -4.40 -4.03
C ALA A 98 -0.97 -5.38 -4.51
N THR A 99 -0.64 -6.20 -5.52
CA THR A 99 -1.53 -7.23 -6.05
C THR A 99 -1.85 -8.28 -5.00
N HIS A 100 -0.84 -8.74 -4.26
CA HIS A 100 -1.02 -9.72 -3.20
C HIS A 100 -2.00 -9.23 -2.12
N VAL A 101 -1.81 -8.01 -1.63
CA VAL A 101 -2.69 -7.43 -0.61
C VAL A 101 -4.11 -7.21 -1.15
N ALA A 102 -4.24 -6.72 -2.38
CA ALA A 102 -5.54 -6.56 -3.03
C ALA A 102 -6.29 -7.90 -3.18
N LEU A 103 -5.58 -8.97 -3.55
CA LEU A 103 -6.15 -10.31 -3.64
C LEU A 103 -6.59 -10.81 -2.27
N ARG A 104 -5.76 -10.68 -1.23
CA ARG A 104 -6.14 -11.08 0.14
C ARG A 104 -7.39 -10.36 0.61
N ALA A 105 -7.46 -9.03 0.44
CA ALA A 105 -8.61 -8.24 0.83
C ALA A 105 -9.87 -8.67 0.07
N ARG A 106 -9.77 -8.82 -1.26
CA ARG A 106 -10.87 -9.29 -2.11
C ARG A 106 -11.36 -10.67 -1.69
N GLU A 107 -10.46 -11.61 -1.40
CA GLU A 107 -10.84 -12.96 -1.02
C GLU A 107 -11.50 -13.04 0.35
N SER A 108 -11.00 -12.28 1.33
CA SER A 108 -11.67 -12.14 2.64
C SER A 108 -13.12 -11.69 2.48
N ILE A 109 -13.36 -10.63 1.71
CA ILE A 109 -14.69 -10.09 1.45
C ILE A 109 -15.55 -11.11 0.69
N ARG A 110 -15.00 -11.71 -0.37
CA ARG A 110 -15.73 -12.68 -1.22
C ARG A 110 -16.14 -13.92 -0.45
N ARG A 111 -15.31 -14.41 0.47
CA ARG A 111 -15.54 -15.62 1.25
C ARG A 111 -16.23 -15.35 2.59
N ASN A 112 -16.44 -14.07 2.94
CA ASN A 112 -16.91 -13.64 4.24
C ASN A 112 -16.02 -14.18 5.40
N GLU A 113 -14.71 -14.21 5.16
CA GLU A 113 -13.70 -14.65 6.12
C GLU A 113 -13.10 -13.41 6.83
N PRO A 114 -13.02 -13.38 8.17
CA PRO A 114 -12.43 -12.27 8.91
C PRO A 114 -11.02 -11.90 8.44
N PHE A 115 -10.77 -10.61 8.26
CA PHE A 115 -9.44 -10.09 7.93
C PHE A 115 -8.72 -9.69 9.21
N HIS A 116 -7.51 -10.22 9.37
CA HIS A 116 -6.69 -9.94 10.54
C HIS A 116 -5.53 -9.01 10.23
N LYS A 117 -5.30 -8.03 11.11
CA LYS A 117 -4.14 -7.13 11.01
C LYS A 117 -2.82 -7.88 11.20
N ALA A 118 -1.75 -7.30 10.68
CA ALA A 118 -0.41 -7.83 10.87
C ALA A 118 -0.08 -7.95 12.36
N LYS A 119 0.50 -9.09 12.76
CA LYS A 119 1.02 -9.22 14.12
C LYS A 119 2.27 -8.34 14.24
N PRO A 120 2.43 -7.53 15.30
CA PRO A 120 3.69 -6.84 15.51
C PRO A 120 4.83 -7.87 15.54
N PRO A 121 6.00 -7.57 14.93
CA PRO A 121 7.15 -8.43 15.08
C PRO A 121 7.39 -8.66 16.58
N PRO A 122 7.75 -9.88 17.01
CA PRO A 122 8.00 -10.14 18.42
C PRO A 122 9.03 -9.13 18.94
N GLU A 123 8.68 -8.39 20.00
CA GLU A 123 9.63 -7.53 20.70
C GLU A 123 10.73 -8.39 21.31
N GLY A 124 11.80 -8.58 20.55
CA GLY A 124 12.88 -9.51 20.87
C GLY A 124 13.94 -9.45 19.80
N GLY A 125 14.79 -8.43 19.88
CA GLY A 125 15.88 -8.19 18.95
C GLY A 125 16.74 -9.43 18.70
N VAL A 126 17.28 -9.50 17.48
CA VAL A 126 18.42 -10.34 17.18
C VAL A 126 19.57 -9.89 18.08
N THR A 127 19.84 -10.63 19.15
CA THR A 127 21.10 -10.52 19.88
C THR A 127 22.22 -11.00 18.97
N ILE A 128 22.89 -10.09 18.27
CA ILE A 128 24.27 -10.36 17.83
C ILE A 128 25.12 -10.30 19.09
N GLY A 129 25.30 -11.43 19.75
CA GLY A 129 25.91 -11.50 21.08
C GLY A 129 26.28 -12.90 21.52
N GLY A 130 26.83 -13.71 20.62
CA GLY A 130 27.55 -14.93 21.00
C GLY A 130 28.99 -14.56 21.38
N GLY A 131 29.17 -13.96 22.56
CA GLY A 131 30.48 -13.78 23.15
C GLY A 131 31.02 -15.13 23.62
N ASP A 132 32.02 -15.66 22.91
CA ASP A 132 32.81 -16.78 23.38
C ASP A 132 33.65 -16.31 24.57
N ARG A 133 33.19 -16.63 25.78
CA ARG A 133 34.05 -16.70 26.95
C ARG A 133 34.76 -18.05 26.91
N ILE A 134 36.00 -18.03 26.45
CA ILE A 134 36.95 -19.11 26.74
C ILE A 134 37.37 -18.99 28.21
N ALA A 135 37.32 -20.14 28.89
CA ALA A 135 37.56 -20.35 30.32
C ALA A 135 38.96 -19.99 30.79
#